data_AF-A0A0N7KSW5-F1
#
_entry.id   AF-A0A0N7KSW5-F1
#
_cell.length_a   1.000
_cell.length_b   1.000
_cell.length_c   1.000
_cell.angle_alpha   90.00
_cell.angle_beta   90.00
_cell.angle_gamma   90.00
#
_symmetry.space_group_name_H-M   'P 1'
#
loop_
_entity.id
_entity.type
_entity.pdbx_description
1 polymer ?
#
loop_
_entity_poly.entity_id
_entity_poly.type
_entity_poly.pdbx_seq_one_letter_code
_entity_poly.pdbx_strand_id
1 'polypeptide(L)'
;MTVDNNLFRKAHSTVLQQSSLVAPYIEEHLALVRARNIGKSDAWITRHHIDTFPAWIRQHLMGNESINQQLAFLARGPSGSIATFQGYEINGYTFYTRAQDMKSTNQNRAIRVDAMGHDGTTSTYYGAIEDIWELDYGPLKVPLFRCQWVRLTGGGVMIDDSGMTTVDLNKVGYSDEPFVLANDITQVFFVKDMSSKGKKGRGPDEPKRHVVLLGKRKIIEVEDKTDEDYDQLDGQPPFTVTIDPSILLSNEDTPYSRSDHKEGTIVRRKYVRSTVTADVLP
;
A
#
# COMPACT_ATOMS: atom_id res chain seq x y z
N MET A 1 13.07 16.72 -6.45
CA MET A 1 13.38 15.48 -7.21
C MET A 1 12.38 15.37 -8.35
N THR A 2 12.79 14.77 -9.47
CA THR A 2 11.89 14.46 -10.58
C THR A 2 11.32 13.06 -10.41
N VAL A 3 10.02 12.90 -10.65
CA VAL A 3 9.33 11.61 -10.56
C VAL A 3 9.10 11.09 -11.96
N ASP A 4 9.42 9.82 -12.19
CA ASP A 4 9.13 9.13 -13.44
C ASP A 4 7.62 9.15 -13.73
N ASN A 5 7.26 9.63 -14.93
CA ASN A 5 5.89 9.78 -15.36
C ASN A 5 5.14 8.45 -15.42
N ASN A 6 5.82 7.36 -15.79
CA ASN A 6 5.20 6.03 -15.82
C ASN A 6 4.84 5.55 -14.41
N LEU A 7 5.73 5.79 -13.44
CA LEU A 7 5.45 5.49 -12.04
C LEU A 7 4.31 6.35 -11.49
N PHE A 8 4.24 7.62 -11.85
CA PHE A 8 3.12 8.50 -11.50
C PHE A 8 1.78 8.03 -12.09
N ARG A 9 1.77 7.60 -13.36
CA ARG A 9 0.58 7.01 -14.00
C ARG A 9 0.10 5.77 -13.24
N LYS A 10 1.01 4.87 -12.85
CA LYS A 10 0.67 3.69 -12.04
C LYS A 10 0.06 4.04 -10.69
N ALA A 11 0.58 5.06 -10.01
CA ALA A 11 0.01 5.54 -8.75
C ALA A 11 -1.44 6.03 -8.94
N HIS A 12 -1.68 6.84 -9.97
CA HIS A 12 -3.03 7.31 -10.29
C HIS A 12 -3.97 6.15 -10.68
N SER A 13 -3.52 5.23 -11.52
CA SER A 13 -4.30 4.04 -11.90
C SER A 13 -4.68 3.20 -10.69
N THR A 14 -3.77 3.05 -9.71
CA THR A 14 -4.05 2.32 -8.45
C THR A 14 -5.19 2.98 -7.67
N VAL A 15 -5.17 4.31 -7.52
CA VAL A 15 -6.26 5.05 -6.85
C VAL A 15 -7.60 4.84 -7.55
N LEU A 16 -7.62 4.90 -8.88
CA LEU A 16 -8.85 4.70 -9.64
C LEU A 16 -9.36 3.26 -9.49
N GLN A 17 -8.49 2.27 -9.59
CA GLN A 17 -8.86 0.85 -9.49
C GLN A 17 -9.39 0.45 -8.12
N GLN A 18 -8.82 1.01 -7.05
CA GLN A 18 -9.20 0.67 -5.67
C GLN A 18 -10.33 1.56 -5.12
N SER A 19 -10.79 2.56 -5.88
CA SER A 19 -11.89 3.42 -5.45
C SER A 19 -13.26 2.79 -5.74
N SER A 20 -14.05 2.58 -4.68
CA SER A 20 -15.44 2.11 -4.81
C SER A 20 -16.34 3.07 -5.60
N LEU A 21 -16.04 4.38 -5.59
CA LEU A 21 -16.76 5.38 -6.37
C LEU A 21 -16.51 5.21 -7.89
N VAL A 22 -15.36 4.65 -8.25
CA VAL A 22 -14.92 4.49 -9.64
C VAL A 22 -15.32 3.10 -10.20
N ALA A 23 -15.57 2.12 -9.34
CA ALA A 23 -15.88 0.74 -9.72
C ALA A 23 -16.98 0.59 -10.79
N PRO A 24 -18.14 1.28 -10.74
CA PRO A 24 -19.16 1.18 -11.79
C PRO A 24 -18.64 1.61 -13.18
N TYR A 25 -17.75 2.60 -13.20
CA TYR A 25 -17.17 3.12 -14.44
C TYR A 25 -16.05 2.22 -14.99
N ILE A 26 -15.39 1.45 -14.12
CA ILE A 26 -14.44 0.41 -14.55
C ILE A 26 -15.19 -0.66 -15.35
N GLU A 27 -16.32 -1.13 -14.82
CA GLU A 27 -17.17 -2.13 -15.48
C GLU A 27 -17.72 -1.61 -16.81
N GLU A 28 -18.25 -0.39 -16.81
CA GLU A 28 -18.72 0.28 -18.03
C GLU A 28 -17.61 0.36 -19.09
N HIS A 29 -16.42 0.83 -18.70
CA HIS A 29 -15.32 0.96 -19.64
C HIS A 29 -14.83 -0.40 -20.16
N LEU A 30 -14.72 -1.42 -19.31
CA LEU A 30 -14.36 -2.77 -19.73
C LEU A 30 -15.39 -3.34 -20.72
N ALA A 31 -16.70 -3.11 -20.48
CA ALA A 31 -17.75 -3.53 -21.40
C ALA A 31 -17.61 -2.83 -22.78
N LEU A 32 -17.37 -1.52 -22.79
CA LEU A 32 -17.12 -0.75 -24.01
C LEU A 32 -15.88 -1.24 -24.76
N VAL A 33 -14.78 -1.49 -24.05
CA VAL A 33 -13.53 -1.98 -24.64
C VAL A 33 -13.72 -3.37 -25.24
N ARG A 34 -14.42 -4.29 -24.55
CA ARG A 34 -14.75 -5.62 -25.11
C ARG A 34 -15.63 -5.53 -26.34
N ALA A 35 -16.68 -4.72 -26.30
CA ALA A 35 -17.60 -4.56 -27.42
C ALA A 35 -16.91 -3.99 -28.68
N ARG A 36 -15.95 -3.08 -28.50
CA ARG A 36 -15.19 -2.48 -29.62
C ARG A 36 -14.04 -3.33 -30.13
N ASN A 37 -13.60 -4.33 -29.37
CA ASN A 37 -12.40 -5.12 -29.66
C ASN A 37 -12.70 -6.63 -29.62
N ILE A 38 -13.73 -7.05 -30.34
CA ILE A 38 -14.15 -8.45 -30.43
C ILE A 38 -12.99 -9.33 -30.92
N GLY A 39 -12.77 -10.45 -30.26
CA GLY A 39 -11.70 -11.40 -30.58
C GLY A 39 -10.33 -11.09 -29.95
N LYS A 40 -10.18 -9.97 -29.24
CA LYS A 40 -8.99 -9.74 -28.41
C LYS A 40 -9.04 -10.60 -27.14
N SER A 41 -7.87 -10.99 -26.66
CA SER A 41 -7.74 -11.75 -25.41
C SER A 41 -8.02 -10.87 -24.19
N ASP A 42 -8.42 -11.47 -23.07
CA ASP A 42 -8.64 -10.74 -21.82
C ASP A 42 -7.40 -9.98 -21.36
N ALA A 43 -6.20 -10.56 -21.51
CA ALA A 43 -4.94 -9.86 -21.19
C ALA A 43 -4.76 -8.57 -22.01
N TRP A 44 -5.15 -8.59 -23.28
CA TRP A 44 -5.12 -7.38 -24.12
C TRP A 44 -6.17 -6.37 -23.66
N ILE A 45 -7.39 -6.82 -23.34
CA ILE A 45 -8.48 -5.97 -22.84
C ILE A 45 -8.08 -5.28 -21.54
N THR A 46 -7.54 -6.03 -20.57
CA THR A 46 -7.07 -5.50 -19.28
C THR A 46 -6.00 -4.44 -19.50
N ARG A 47 -4.98 -4.73 -20.31
CA ARG A 47 -3.92 -3.76 -20.60
C ARG A 47 -4.47 -2.50 -21.27
N HIS A 48 -5.32 -2.66 -22.27
CA HIS A 48 -5.92 -1.53 -22.98
C HIS A 48 -6.79 -0.68 -22.04
N HIS A 49 -7.54 -1.32 -21.15
CA HIS A 49 -8.31 -0.63 -20.11
C HIS A 49 -7.39 0.17 -19.19
N ILE A 50 -6.35 -0.45 -18.62
CA ILE A 50 -5.40 0.23 -17.71
C ILE A 50 -4.80 1.48 -18.38
N ASP A 51 -4.43 1.38 -19.65
CA ASP A 51 -3.77 2.46 -20.40
C ASP A 51 -4.73 3.61 -20.75
N THR A 52 -6.01 3.33 -21.01
CA THR A 52 -6.96 4.31 -21.57
C THR A 52 -8.02 4.79 -20.58
N PHE A 53 -8.26 4.06 -19.50
CA PHE A 53 -9.31 4.36 -18.53
C PHE A 53 -9.20 5.74 -17.87
N PRO A 54 -8.01 6.20 -17.40
CA PRO A 54 -7.90 7.52 -16.76
C PRO A 54 -8.33 8.67 -17.68
N ALA A 55 -7.96 8.61 -18.96
CA ALA A 55 -8.38 9.61 -19.94
C ALA A 55 -9.87 9.49 -20.27
N TRP A 56 -10.37 8.26 -20.41
CA TRP A 56 -11.77 7.99 -20.70
C TRP A 56 -12.69 8.51 -19.59
N ILE A 57 -12.44 8.16 -18.32
CA ILE A 57 -13.31 8.57 -17.20
C ILE A 57 -13.31 10.08 -17.03
N ARG A 58 -12.15 10.74 -17.23
CA ARG A 58 -12.04 12.19 -17.22
C ARG A 58 -12.98 12.83 -18.23
N GLN A 59 -12.96 12.35 -19.48
CA GLN A 59 -13.80 12.87 -20.54
C GLN A 59 -15.28 12.53 -20.31
N HIS A 60 -15.56 11.30 -19.89
CA HIS A 60 -16.91 10.77 -19.66
C HIS A 60 -17.65 11.56 -18.57
N LEU A 61 -16.96 11.99 -17.52
CA LEU A 61 -17.53 12.72 -16.40
C LEU A 61 -17.32 14.25 -16.47
N MET A 62 -16.70 14.75 -17.53
CA MET A 62 -16.40 16.17 -17.68
C MET A 62 -17.67 17.01 -17.77
N GLY A 63 -17.82 18.01 -16.90
CA GLY A 63 -18.97 18.92 -16.88
C GLY A 63 -20.25 18.31 -16.29
N ASN A 64 -20.20 17.07 -15.78
CA ASN A 64 -21.30 16.50 -15.05
C ASN A 64 -21.30 17.03 -13.60
N GLU A 65 -22.26 17.89 -13.25
CA GLU A 65 -22.38 18.48 -11.93
C GLU A 65 -23.20 17.62 -10.94
N SER A 66 -23.83 16.54 -11.40
CA SER A 66 -24.69 15.69 -10.55
C SER A 66 -23.94 14.53 -9.88
N ILE A 67 -22.65 14.35 -10.17
CA ILE A 67 -21.85 13.25 -9.60
C ILE A 67 -21.28 13.60 -8.23
N ASN A 68 -20.87 12.58 -7.49
CA ASN A 68 -20.16 12.75 -6.24
C ASN A 68 -18.90 13.63 -6.42
N GLN A 69 -18.67 14.57 -5.50
CA GLN A 69 -17.57 15.53 -5.62
C GLN A 69 -16.18 14.86 -5.57
N GLN A 70 -16.00 13.82 -4.75
CA GLN A 70 -14.75 13.05 -4.72
C GLN A 70 -14.53 12.30 -6.04
N LEU A 71 -15.59 11.73 -6.62
CA LEU A 71 -15.52 11.12 -7.94
C LEU A 71 -15.11 12.13 -9.01
N ALA A 72 -15.65 13.35 -8.97
CA ALA A 72 -15.25 14.43 -9.88
C ALA A 72 -13.75 14.78 -9.73
N PHE A 73 -13.23 14.84 -8.50
CA PHE A 73 -11.81 15.05 -8.24
C PHE A 73 -10.95 13.91 -8.80
N LEU A 74 -11.33 12.66 -8.54
CA LEU A 74 -10.61 11.47 -9.04
C LEU A 74 -10.60 11.43 -10.57
N ALA A 75 -11.74 11.68 -11.21
CA ALA A 75 -11.87 11.69 -12.67
C ALA A 75 -11.07 12.81 -13.33
N ARG A 76 -10.93 13.97 -12.69
CA ARG A 76 -10.07 15.07 -13.19
C ARG A 76 -8.59 14.67 -13.22
N GLY A 77 -8.19 13.78 -12.33
CA GLY A 77 -6.81 13.35 -12.13
C GLY A 77 -6.03 14.26 -11.17
N PRO A 78 -4.88 13.76 -10.66
CA PRO A 78 -4.06 14.49 -9.71
C PRO A 78 -3.28 15.63 -10.38
N SER A 79 -2.79 16.57 -9.57
CA SER A 79 -1.82 17.59 -9.98
C SER A 79 -0.51 16.92 -10.43
N GLY A 80 0.27 17.60 -11.29
CA GLY A 80 1.59 17.11 -11.74
C GLY A 80 2.68 17.13 -10.66
N SER A 81 2.32 17.26 -9.39
CA SER A 81 3.23 17.25 -8.25
C SER A 81 2.75 16.26 -7.19
N ILE A 82 3.70 15.61 -6.53
CA ILE A 82 3.46 14.71 -5.41
C ILE A 82 4.15 15.23 -4.15
N ALA A 83 3.55 14.97 -2.99
CA ALA A 83 4.27 15.08 -1.73
C ALA A 83 4.85 13.71 -1.36
N THR A 84 6.10 13.68 -0.90
CA THR A 84 6.76 12.47 -0.41
C THR A 84 7.14 12.58 1.05
N PHE A 85 7.11 11.45 1.74
CA PHE A 85 7.33 11.35 3.18
C PHE A 85 8.31 10.23 3.52
N GLN A 86 9.00 10.37 4.64
CA GLN A 86 9.86 9.30 5.19
C GLN A 86 9.14 8.47 6.24
N GLY A 87 8.14 9.06 6.90
CA GLY A 87 7.23 8.37 7.78
C GLY A 87 5.79 8.80 7.51
N TYR A 88 4.86 7.94 7.88
CA TYR A 88 3.44 8.20 7.71
C TYR A 88 2.68 7.45 8.78
N GLU A 89 2.15 8.17 9.75
CA GLU A 89 1.16 7.60 10.64
C GLU A 89 -0.12 7.38 9.86
N ILE A 90 -0.92 6.35 10.10
CA ILE A 90 -2.33 6.24 9.66
C ILE A 90 -2.95 5.05 10.40
N ASN A 91 -4.23 5.13 10.78
CA ASN A 91 -4.95 4.06 11.48
C ASN A 91 -4.24 3.54 12.75
N GLY A 92 -3.52 4.41 13.46
CA GLY A 92 -2.77 4.04 14.68
C GLY A 92 -1.47 3.29 14.45
N TYR A 93 -1.03 3.15 13.18
CA TYR A 93 0.27 2.64 12.80
C TYR A 93 1.17 3.76 12.35
N THR A 94 2.48 3.64 12.61
CA THR A 94 3.51 4.49 12.01
C THR A 94 4.27 3.69 10.98
N PHE A 95 4.20 4.09 9.72
CA PHE A 95 4.88 3.45 8.61
C PHE A 95 6.14 4.20 8.22
N TYR A 96 7.20 3.49 7.88
CA TYR A 96 8.48 4.07 7.45
C TYR A 96 8.88 3.63 6.06
N THR A 97 9.50 4.55 5.31
CA THR A 97 10.26 4.18 4.11
C THR A 97 11.51 3.40 4.53
N ARG A 98 12.06 2.60 3.61
CA ARG A 98 13.32 1.89 3.83
C ARG A 98 14.44 2.78 4.40
N ALA A 99 14.59 3.99 3.87
CA ALA A 99 15.63 4.92 4.30
C ALA A 99 15.44 5.41 5.74
N GLN A 100 14.20 5.49 6.21
CA GLN A 100 13.88 5.85 7.59
C GLN A 100 13.98 4.64 8.53
N ASP A 101 13.45 3.49 8.12
CA ASP A 101 13.48 2.24 8.87
C ASP A 101 14.92 1.83 9.21
N MET A 102 15.86 1.97 8.26
CA MET A 102 17.29 1.68 8.49
C MET A 102 17.97 2.58 9.54
N LYS A 103 17.39 3.74 9.85
CA LYS A 103 17.89 4.67 10.87
C LYS A 103 17.17 4.49 12.21
N SER A 104 16.13 3.67 12.22
CA SER A 104 15.31 3.42 13.38
C SER A 104 15.72 2.13 14.05
N THR A 105 15.38 2.02 15.34
CA THR A 105 15.36 0.73 16.04
C THR A 105 14.10 -0.08 15.74
N ASN A 106 13.11 0.52 15.06
CA ASN A 106 11.81 -0.08 14.74
C ASN A 106 11.77 -0.66 13.32
N GLN A 107 11.03 -1.77 13.14
CA GLN A 107 10.71 -2.35 11.83
C GLN A 107 9.30 -1.93 11.37
N ASN A 108 9.17 -0.67 10.96
CA ASN A 108 7.89 -0.05 10.62
C ASN A 108 7.60 -0.01 9.10
N ARG A 109 8.45 -0.62 8.29
CA ARG A 109 8.27 -0.69 6.82
C ARG A 109 7.48 -1.90 6.32
N ALA A 110 7.33 -2.94 7.14
CA ALA A 110 6.79 -4.22 6.69
C ALA A 110 5.26 -4.20 6.73
N ILE A 111 4.64 -4.64 5.63
CA ILE A 111 3.19 -4.57 5.44
C ILE A 111 2.63 -5.86 4.86
N ARG A 112 1.33 -6.05 5.05
CA ARG A 112 0.50 -6.98 4.29
C ARG A 112 -0.72 -6.28 3.71
N VAL A 113 -1.24 -6.82 2.62
CA VAL A 113 -2.56 -6.47 2.06
C VAL A 113 -3.29 -7.75 1.70
N ASP A 114 -4.58 -7.79 2.01
CA ASP A 114 -5.47 -8.87 1.61
C ASP A 114 -6.23 -8.41 0.37
N ALA A 115 -6.08 -9.12 -0.74
CA ALA A 115 -6.73 -8.80 -2.01
C ALA A 115 -7.66 -9.94 -2.44
N MET A 116 -8.89 -9.58 -2.81
CA MET A 116 -9.86 -10.53 -3.33
C MET A 116 -9.67 -10.73 -4.83
N GLY A 117 -9.47 -11.98 -5.24
CA GLY A 117 -9.43 -12.38 -6.64
C GLY A 117 -10.81 -12.43 -7.28
N HIS A 118 -10.84 -12.56 -8.61
CA HIS A 118 -12.08 -12.66 -9.38
C HIS A 118 -12.92 -13.91 -9.07
N ASP A 119 -12.29 -14.96 -8.56
CA ASP A 119 -12.95 -16.19 -8.10
C ASP A 119 -13.50 -16.05 -6.66
N GLY A 120 -13.38 -14.86 -6.05
CA GLY A 120 -13.77 -14.60 -4.67
C GLY A 120 -12.76 -15.08 -3.63
N THR A 121 -11.66 -15.72 -4.05
CA THR A 121 -10.61 -16.13 -3.11
C THR A 121 -9.83 -14.93 -2.61
N THR A 122 -9.47 -14.92 -1.33
CA THR A 122 -8.62 -13.86 -0.77
C THR A 122 -7.18 -14.33 -0.74
N SER A 123 -6.28 -13.53 -1.31
CA SER A 123 -4.84 -13.75 -1.27
C SER A 123 -4.17 -12.66 -0.43
N THR A 124 -3.30 -13.06 0.50
CA THR A 124 -2.51 -12.14 1.31
C THR A 124 -1.14 -11.91 0.69
N TYR A 125 -0.83 -10.65 0.42
CA TYR A 125 0.44 -10.21 -0.13
C TYR A 125 1.28 -9.57 0.97
N TYR A 126 2.59 -9.80 0.94
CA TYR A 126 3.53 -9.24 1.91
C TYR A 126 4.57 -8.40 1.18
N GLY A 127 4.95 -7.28 1.79
CA GLY A 127 5.91 -6.38 1.18
C GLY A 127 6.59 -5.47 2.19
N ALA A 128 7.49 -4.65 1.66
CA ALA A 128 8.13 -3.58 2.40
C ALA A 128 7.97 -2.25 1.67
N ILE A 129 7.72 -1.18 2.43
CA ILE A 129 7.56 0.18 1.91
C ILE A 129 8.93 0.72 1.46
N GLU A 130 9.00 1.14 0.20
CA GLU A 130 10.15 1.83 -0.38
C GLU A 130 9.93 3.35 -0.38
N ASP A 131 8.75 3.82 -0.81
CA ASP A 131 8.39 5.24 -0.78
C ASP A 131 6.95 5.46 -0.28
N ILE A 132 6.71 6.63 0.31
CA ILE A 132 5.38 7.07 0.73
C ILE A 132 5.01 8.34 -0.01
N TRP A 133 3.91 8.29 -0.76
CA TRP A 133 3.44 9.35 -1.64
C TRP A 133 2.06 9.83 -1.23
N GLU A 134 1.77 11.09 -1.52
CA GLU A 134 0.43 11.65 -1.47
C GLU A 134 0.12 12.34 -2.80
N LEU A 135 -0.91 11.84 -3.48
CA LEU A 135 -1.42 12.42 -4.70
C LEU A 135 -2.42 13.54 -4.38
N ASP A 136 -2.24 14.67 -5.03
CA ASP A 136 -3.04 15.87 -4.84
C ASP A 136 -4.10 16.00 -5.93
N TYR A 137 -5.37 15.72 -5.62
CA TYR A 137 -6.52 15.92 -6.52
C TYR A 137 -7.24 17.25 -6.26
N GLY A 138 -6.52 18.24 -5.73
CA GLY A 138 -7.07 19.49 -5.23
C GLY A 138 -7.48 19.35 -3.76
N PRO A 139 -8.78 19.44 -3.42
CA PRO A 139 -9.24 19.26 -2.03
C PRO A 139 -9.04 17.84 -1.49
N LEU A 140 -8.98 16.83 -2.36
CA LEU A 140 -8.76 15.44 -2.00
C LEU A 140 -7.27 15.11 -2.06
N LYS A 141 -6.70 14.61 -0.96
CA LYS A 141 -5.35 14.07 -0.89
C LYS A 141 -5.42 12.56 -0.68
N VAL A 142 -4.72 11.79 -1.51
CA VAL A 142 -4.76 10.32 -1.44
C VAL A 142 -3.36 9.78 -1.15
N PRO A 143 -3.13 9.21 0.05
CA PRO A 143 -1.86 8.57 0.36
C PRO A 143 -1.75 7.15 -0.20
N LEU A 144 -0.58 6.86 -0.78
CA LEU A 144 -0.23 5.58 -1.39
C LEU A 144 1.19 5.22 -1.02
N PHE A 145 1.46 3.94 -0.81
CA PHE A 145 2.81 3.44 -0.56
C PHE A 145 3.31 2.68 -1.78
N ARG A 146 4.56 2.95 -2.17
CA ARG A 146 5.29 2.15 -3.16
C ARG A 146 6.01 1.04 -2.41
N CYS A 147 5.78 -0.19 -2.81
CA CYS A 147 6.22 -1.36 -2.07
C CYS A 147 7.01 -2.33 -2.95
N GLN A 148 7.97 -3.00 -2.33
CA GLN A 148 8.57 -4.20 -2.89
C GLN A 148 7.78 -5.42 -2.38
N TRP A 149 7.04 -6.06 -3.27
CA TRP A 149 6.21 -7.20 -2.94
C TRP A 149 6.95 -8.52 -3.04
N VAL A 150 6.62 -9.44 -2.14
CA VAL A 150 7.06 -10.84 -2.20
C VAL A 150 6.17 -11.60 -3.17
N ARG A 151 6.77 -12.35 -4.10
CA ARG A 151 6.07 -13.25 -5.01
C ARG A 151 5.37 -14.35 -4.22
N LEU A 152 4.07 -14.56 -4.43
CA LEU A 152 3.33 -15.61 -3.73
C LEU A 152 3.80 -17.02 -4.13
N THR A 153 4.06 -17.21 -5.43
CA THR A 153 4.46 -18.51 -6.00
C THR A 153 5.96 -18.81 -5.85
N GLY A 154 6.34 -20.06 -6.15
CA GLY A 154 7.74 -20.48 -6.10
C GLY A 154 8.32 -20.48 -4.69
N GLY A 155 7.47 -20.53 -3.66
CA GLY A 155 7.85 -20.54 -2.26
C GLY A 155 8.30 -19.19 -1.70
N GLY A 156 7.89 -18.08 -2.32
CA GLY A 156 8.11 -16.74 -1.74
C GLY A 156 7.24 -16.51 -0.51
N VAL A 157 6.01 -17.02 -0.49
CA VAL A 157 5.17 -17.13 0.72
C VAL A 157 4.88 -18.61 0.99
N MET A 158 5.00 -19.03 2.25
CA MET A 158 4.63 -20.39 2.68
C MET A 158 3.90 -20.29 4.01
N ILE A 159 2.94 -21.18 4.20
CA ILE A 159 2.24 -21.39 5.47
C ILE A 159 2.55 -22.82 5.89
N ASP A 160 3.03 -22.99 7.12
CA ASP A 160 3.30 -24.33 7.66
C ASP A 160 2.05 -24.97 8.26
N ASP A 161 2.17 -26.23 8.70
CA ASP A 161 1.06 -26.99 9.28
C ASP A 161 0.51 -26.38 10.59
N SER A 162 1.26 -25.46 11.21
CA SER A 162 0.82 -24.71 12.40
C SER A 162 0.08 -23.41 12.06
N GLY A 163 0.00 -23.05 10.77
CA GLY A 163 -0.60 -21.81 10.30
C GLY A 163 0.35 -20.62 10.30
N MET A 164 1.64 -20.82 10.57
CA MET A 164 2.61 -19.73 10.61
C MET A 164 3.07 -19.37 9.19
N THR A 165 2.96 -18.09 8.85
CA THR A 165 3.42 -17.60 7.55
C THR A 165 4.90 -17.25 7.58
N THR A 166 5.64 -17.75 6.59
CA THR A 166 7.03 -17.36 6.34
C THR A 166 7.24 -16.84 4.92
N VAL A 167 8.03 -15.77 4.79
CA VAL A 167 8.32 -15.11 3.53
C VAL A 167 9.81 -15.12 3.18
N ASP A 168 10.13 -15.24 1.90
CA ASP A 168 11.47 -15.02 1.36
C ASP A 168 11.52 -13.64 0.69
N LEU A 169 12.08 -12.66 1.38
CA LEU A 169 12.14 -11.26 0.93
C LEU A 169 12.99 -11.07 -0.35
N ASN A 170 13.79 -12.07 -0.73
CA ASN A 170 14.57 -12.02 -1.97
C ASN A 170 13.73 -12.44 -3.20
N LYS A 171 12.59 -13.10 -2.99
CA LYS A 171 11.68 -13.48 -4.07
C LYS A 171 10.72 -12.34 -4.37
N VAL A 172 11.22 -11.32 -5.06
CA VAL A 172 10.43 -10.15 -5.45
C VAL A 172 9.44 -10.50 -6.58
N GLY A 173 8.23 -9.95 -6.49
CA GLY A 173 7.18 -10.06 -7.50
C GLY A 173 6.43 -8.75 -7.69
N TYR A 174 5.48 -8.74 -8.63
CA TYR A 174 4.49 -7.67 -8.82
C TYR A 174 5.10 -6.25 -8.97
N SER A 175 6.24 -6.15 -9.65
CA SER A 175 6.93 -4.86 -9.87
C SER A 175 6.18 -3.94 -10.84
N ASP A 176 5.24 -4.49 -11.58
CA ASP A 176 4.30 -3.78 -12.43
C ASP A 176 3.22 -3.03 -11.63
N GLU A 177 2.84 -3.54 -10.46
CA GLU A 177 1.82 -2.99 -9.54
C GLU A 177 2.42 -2.68 -8.15
N PRO A 178 3.31 -1.68 -8.03
CA PRO A 178 4.03 -1.46 -6.79
C PRO A 178 3.25 -0.64 -5.76
N PHE A 179 2.10 -0.05 -6.12
CA PHE A 179 1.37 0.87 -5.23
C PHE A 179 0.21 0.20 -4.52
N VAL A 180 -0.06 0.67 -3.30
CA VAL A 180 -1.25 0.32 -2.51
C VAL A 180 -1.72 1.55 -1.74
N LEU A 181 -3.03 1.68 -1.52
CA LEU A 181 -3.58 2.72 -0.67
C LEU A 181 -3.14 2.54 0.78
N ALA A 182 -2.76 3.64 1.42
CA ALA A 182 -2.29 3.61 2.82
C ALA A 182 -3.38 3.14 3.80
N ASN A 183 -4.65 3.19 3.41
CA ASN A 183 -5.77 2.71 4.22
C ASN A 183 -6.00 1.20 4.14
N ASP A 184 -5.49 0.53 3.11
CA ASP A 184 -5.84 -0.87 2.80
C ASP A 184 -4.78 -1.87 3.32
N ILE A 185 -3.78 -1.36 4.03
CA ILE A 185 -2.64 -2.13 4.50
C ILE A 185 -2.70 -2.38 6.01
N THR A 186 -2.08 -3.48 6.41
CA THR A 186 -1.81 -3.78 7.82
C THR A 186 -0.31 -3.88 8.03
N GLN A 187 0.20 -3.23 9.08
CA GLN A 187 1.60 -3.35 9.46
C GLN A 187 1.89 -4.77 9.96
N VAL A 188 3.04 -5.31 9.58
CA VAL A 188 3.56 -6.59 10.07
C VAL A 188 5.04 -6.42 10.45
N PHE A 189 5.60 -7.42 11.11
CA PHE A 189 7.04 -7.54 11.38
C PHE A 189 7.60 -8.78 10.72
N PHE A 190 8.83 -8.68 10.22
CA PHE A 190 9.57 -9.83 9.71
C PHE A 190 10.63 -10.25 10.72
N VAL A 191 10.46 -11.44 11.29
CA VAL A 191 11.43 -12.04 12.22
C VAL A 191 12.25 -13.07 11.48
N LYS A 192 13.58 -12.95 11.52
CA LYS A 192 14.49 -13.89 10.84
C LYS A 192 14.19 -15.34 11.28
N ASP A 193 13.86 -16.20 10.33
CA ASP A 193 13.65 -17.63 10.60
C ASP A 193 15.00 -18.34 10.63
N MET A 194 15.56 -18.49 11.84
CA MET A 194 16.89 -19.06 12.04
C MET A 194 17.01 -20.51 11.55
N SER A 195 15.89 -21.24 11.39
CA SER A 195 15.90 -22.60 10.83
C SER A 195 16.26 -22.61 9.33
N SER A 196 16.03 -21.49 8.64
CA SER A 196 16.34 -21.29 7.22
C SER A 196 17.79 -20.86 6.96
N LYS A 197 18.63 -20.74 8.00
CA LYS A 197 20.04 -20.41 7.88
C LYS A 197 20.83 -21.60 7.33
N GLY A 198 21.75 -21.34 6.39
CA GLY A 198 22.67 -22.36 5.90
C GLY A 198 23.53 -22.95 7.02
N LYS A 199 23.96 -24.21 6.87
CA LYS A 199 24.96 -24.78 7.79
C LYS A 199 26.25 -23.97 7.68
N LYS A 200 26.98 -23.81 8.78
CA LYS A 200 28.26 -23.06 8.79
C LYS A 200 29.20 -23.61 7.70
N GLY A 201 29.66 -22.74 6.80
CA GLY A 201 30.49 -23.11 5.64
C GLY A 201 29.73 -23.62 4.41
N ARG A 202 28.40 -23.76 4.47
CA ARG A 202 27.55 -24.22 3.36
C ARG A 202 26.25 -23.38 3.29
N GLY A 203 26.30 -22.31 2.49
CA GLY A 203 25.15 -21.43 2.21
C GLY A 203 25.36 -19.99 2.70
N PRO A 204 24.38 -19.10 2.45
CA PRO A 204 24.42 -17.74 2.95
C PRO A 204 24.39 -17.71 4.47
N ASP A 205 25.15 -16.77 5.06
CA ASP A 205 25.23 -16.60 6.52
C ASP A 205 23.94 -15.99 7.10
N GLU A 206 23.11 -15.39 6.25
CA GLU A 206 21.79 -14.87 6.64
C GLU A 206 20.67 -15.88 6.37
N PRO A 207 19.70 -15.99 7.30
CA PRO A 207 18.45 -16.70 7.06
C PRO A 207 17.77 -16.22 5.78
N LYS A 208 17.33 -17.17 4.96
CA LYS A 208 16.60 -16.84 3.72
C LYS A 208 15.18 -16.38 3.99
N ARG A 209 14.57 -16.93 5.04
CA ARG A 209 13.15 -16.72 5.35
C ARG A 209 12.95 -15.87 6.60
N HIS A 210 11.78 -15.27 6.67
CA HIS A 210 11.31 -14.50 7.81
C HIS A 210 9.91 -14.96 8.18
N VAL A 211 9.67 -15.19 9.46
CA VAL A 211 8.33 -15.38 10.03
C VAL A 211 7.61 -14.03 10.02
N VAL A 212 6.35 -14.03 9.61
CA VAL A 212 5.51 -12.83 9.62
C VAL A 212 4.73 -12.75 10.92
N LEU A 213 4.87 -11.65 11.64
CA LEU A 213 4.09 -11.35 12.84
C LEU A 213 3.23 -10.10 12.63
N LEU A 214 2.07 -10.01 13.24
CA LEU A 214 1.22 -8.82 13.15
C LEU A 214 1.85 -7.62 13.85
N GLY A 215 1.72 -6.45 13.23
CA GLY A 215 2.05 -5.16 13.83
C GLY A 215 1.10 -4.82 14.98
N LYS A 216 1.62 -4.26 16.07
CA LYS A 216 0.78 -3.74 17.15
C LYS A 216 0.31 -2.33 16.80
N ARG A 217 -0.99 -2.07 16.94
CA ARG A 217 -1.55 -0.71 16.84
C ARG A 217 -1.18 0.06 18.09
N LYS A 218 -0.93 1.37 17.97
CA LYS A 218 -1.04 2.26 19.11
C LYS A 218 -2.53 2.41 19.40
N ILE A 219 -3.06 1.59 20.33
CA ILE A 219 -4.40 1.80 20.86
C ILE A 219 -4.32 3.16 21.56
N ILE A 220 -4.95 4.17 20.97
CA ILE A 220 -5.17 5.44 21.67
C ILE A 220 -6.10 5.07 22.81
N GLU A 221 -5.62 5.19 24.04
CA GLU A 221 -6.34 4.99 25.28
C GLU A 221 -7.71 5.68 25.16
N VAL A 222 -8.74 4.90 24.84
CA VAL A 222 -10.11 5.40 24.85
C VAL A 222 -10.49 5.44 26.31
N GLU A 223 -10.44 6.63 26.90
CA GLU A 223 -11.10 6.88 28.17
C GLU A 223 -12.55 6.37 28.04
N ASP A 224 -12.87 5.36 28.84
CA ASP A 224 -14.25 4.96 29.19
C ASP A 224 -15.07 4.19 28.13
N LYS A 225 -14.54 3.07 27.61
CA LYS A 225 -15.36 2.05 26.95
C LYS A 225 -15.17 0.65 27.54
N THR A 226 -16.31 -0.01 27.77
CA THR A 226 -16.45 -1.38 28.27
C THR A 226 -15.89 -2.42 27.30
N ASP A 227 -15.47 -3.56 27.86
CA ASP A 227 -14.73 -4.65 27.21
C ASP A 227 -15.41 -5.23 25.94
N GLU A 228 -16.72 -5.00 25.73
CA GLU A 228 -17.44 -5.65 24.64
C GLU A 228 -17.17 -5.09 23.23
N ASP A 229 -16.54 -3.91 23.09
CA ASP A 229 -16.19 -3.34 21.78
C ASP A 229 -14.84 -3.87 21.22
N TYR A 230 -14.05 -4.62 22.00
CA TYR A 230 -12.76 -5.17 21.55
C TYR A 230 -12.91 -6.41 20.65
N ASP A 231 -13.98 -7.18 20.83
CA ASP A 231 -14.19 -8.45 20.12
C ASP A 231 -14.43 -8.30 18.61
N GLN A 232 -14.71 -7.08 18.12
CA GLN A 232 -14.88 -6.83 16.68
C GLN A 232 -13.57 -6.52 15.94
N LEU A 233 -12.44 -6.35 16.63
CA LEU A 233 -11.16 -5.99 15.98
C LEU A 233 -10.14 -7.14 15.90
N ASP A 234 -10.33 -8.25 16.61
CA ASP A 234 -9.29 -9.28 16.79
C ASP A 234 -9.71 -10.69 16.32
N GLY A 235 -10.19 -10.79 15.09
CA GLY A 235 -10.37 -12.07 14.40
C GLY A 235 -9.05 -12.76 14.04
N GLN A 236 -8.18 -13.03 15.03
CA GLN A 236 -7.33 -14.23 15.22
C GLN A 236 -6.10 -13.89 16.10
N PRO A 237 -5.94 -14.52 17.27
CA PRO A 237 -4.83 -14.21 18.19
C PRO A 237 -3.50 -14.81 17.68
N PRO A 238 -2.41 -14.03 17.60
CA PRO A 238 -1.06 -14.57 17.68
C PRO A 238 -0.75 -14.82 19.16
N PHE A 239 -0.47 -16.08 19.53
CA PHE A 239 0.15 -16.55 20.78
C PHE A 239 -0.01 -15.63 22.02
N THR A 240 -0.77 -16.09 23.02
CA THR A 240 -0.82 -15.43 24.33
C THR A 240 0.57 -15.48 24.99
N VAL A 241 1.32 -14.39 24.94
CA VAL A 241 2.57 -14.23 25.70
C VAL A 241 2.23 -13.44 26.96
N THR A 242 2.40 -14.09 28.12
CA THR A 242 2.07 -13.56 29.46
C THR A 242 3.02 -12.47 29.96
N ILE A 243 3.91 -11.98 29.09
CA ILE A 243 4.87 -10.93 29.40
C ILE A 243 4.54 -9.78 28.46
N ASP A 244 4.19 -8.63 29.02
CA ASP A 244 4.03 -7.40 28.25
C ASP A 244 5.37 -7.04 27.59
N PRO A 245 5.52 -7.19 26.26
CA PRO A 245 6.76 -6.86 25.57
C PRO A 245 6.76 -5.38 25.15
N SER A 246 6.01 -4.50 25.83
CA SER A 246 6.00 -3.07 25.58
C SER A 246 7.39 -2.47 25.82
N ILE A 247 8.22 -2.44 24.77
CA ILE A 247 9.43 -1.63 24.74
C ILE A 247 8.96 -0.18 24.62
N LEU A 248 9.30 0.66 25.60
CA LEU A 248 9.14 2.11 25.52
C LEU A 248 9.77 2.60 24.22
N LEU A 249 8.92 3.09 23.32
CA LEU A 249 9.29 3.55 21.98
C LEU A 249 10.34 4.67 22.07
N SER A 250 11.37 4.61 21.22
CA SER A 250 12.31 5.74 21.10
C SER A 250 11.54 6.99 20.68
N ASN A 251 11.81 8.13 21.33
CA ASN A 251 11.37 9.46 20.91
C ASN A 251 12.13 9.88 19.63
N GLU A 252 12.12 9.04 18.59
CA GLU A 252 12.75 9.36 17.32
C GLU A 252 11.96 10.46 16.60
N ASP A 253 12.47 11.69 16.69
CA ASP A 253 12.01 12.80 15.87
C ASP A 253 12.17 12.43 14.39
N THR A 254 11.04 12.17 13.72
CA THR A 254 10.96 11.98 12.27
C THR A 254 10.41 13.25 11.63
N PRO A 255 11.26 14.24 11.28
CA PRO A 255 10.82 15.56 10.80
C PRO A 255 10.02 15.55 9.49
N TYR A 256 9.92 14.39 8.83
CA TYR A 256 9.21 14.16 7.57
C TYR A 256 8.04 13.17 7.72
N SER A 257 7.52 12.97 8.94
CA SER A 257 6.35 12.12 9.20
C SER A 257 5.02 12.88 9.07
N ARG A 258 3.98 12.26 8.51
CA ARG A 258 2.60 12.80 8.49
C ARG A 258 1.76 12.13 9.59
N SER A 259 1.12 12.92 10.47
CA SER A 259 0.29 12.41 11.57
C SER A 259 -1.13 13.00 11.71
N ASP A 260 -1.49 13.99 10.89
CA ASP A 260 -2.71 14.80 11.02
C ASP A 260 -3.79 14.46 9.98
N HIS A 261 -4.22 13.20 9.89
CA HIS A 261 -5.21 12.81 8.86
C HIS A 261 -6.59 13.48 9.01
N LYS A 262 -6.86 14.09 10.17
CA LYS A 262 -8.13 14.75 10.49
C LYS A 262 -8.05 16.28 10.47
N GLU A 263 -6.87 16.89 10.43
CA GLU A 263 -6.73 18.35 10.50
C GLU A 263 -6.35 18.92 9.13
N GLY A 264 -7.22 19.78 8.59
CA GLY A 264 -6.95 20.50 7.35
C GLY A 264 -5.76 21.44 7.50
N THR A 265 -4.57 21.01 7.08
CA THR A 265 -3.43 21.83 6.62
C THR A 265 -3.10 23.07 7.49
N ILE A 266 -2.57 22.94 8.71
CA ILE A 266 -1.98 24.09 9.44
C ILE A 266 -0.52 23.89 9.92
N VAL A 267 0.06 22.68 9.86
CA VAL A 267 1.44 22.49 10.34
C VAL A 267 2.49 22.83 9.26
N ARG A 268 3.44 23.72 9.59
CA ARG A 268 4.71 23.93 8.84
C ARG A 268 5.50 22.62 8.82
N ARG A 269 5.25 21.74 7.85
CA ARG A 269 5.99 20.48 7.69
C ARG A 269 7.02 20.58 6.57
N LYS A 270 8.18 19.97 6.79
CA LYS A 270 9.14 19.69 5.74
C LYS A 270 8.64 18.46 5.00
N TYR A 271 7.95 18.63 3.88
CA TYR A 271 7.78 17.58 2.89
C TYR A 271 8.47 18.02 1.61
N VAL A 272 8.92 17.08 0.79
CA VAL A 272 9.54 17.40 -0.49
C VAL A 272 8.47 17.30 -1.56
N ARG A 273 8.11 18.44 -2.18
CA ARG A 273 7.34 18.41 -3.42
C ARG A 273 8.24 17.91 -4.54
N SER A 274 7.79 16.87 -5.21
CA SER A 274 8.48 16.33 -6.38
C SER A 274 7.60 16.55 -7.61
N THR A 275 8.20 17.06 -8.67
CA THR A 275 7.52 17.35 -9.94
C THR A 275 7.64 16.13 -10.84
N VAL A 276 6.54 15.74 -11.47
CA VAL A 276 6.54 14.65 -12.46
C VAL A 276 7.22 15.13 -13.73
N THR A 277 8.11 14.32 -14.32
CA THR A 277 8.73 14.65 -15.60
C THR A 277 7.68 14.68 -16.70
N ALA A 278 7.64 15.73 -17.52
CA ALA A 278 6.86 15.69 -18.74
C ALA A 278 7.50 14.67 -19.70
N ASP A 279 6.70 13.79 -20.30
CA ASP A 279 7.15 13.06 -21.49
C ASP A 279 7.49 14.13 -22.53
N VAL A 280 8.77 14.23 -22.91
CA VAL A 280 9.14 14.88 -24.16
C VAL A 280 8.58 13.96 -25.25
N LEU A 281 7.40 14.28 -25.75
CA LEU A 281 6.87 13.63 -26.95
C LEU A 281 7.96 13.69 -28.03
N PRO A 282 8.34 12.57 -28.65
CA PRO A 282 9.09 12.62 -29.90
C PRO A 282 8.27 13.28 -31.00
#